data_AF-A0A1F3K275-F1
#
_entry.id   AF-A0A1F3K275-F1
#
_cell.length_a   1.000
_cell.length_b   1.000
_cell.length_c   1.000
_cell.angle_alpha   90.00
_cell.angle_beta   90.00
_cell.angle_gamma   90.00
#
_symmetry.space_group_name_H-M   'P 1'
#
loop_
_entity.id
_entity.type
_entity.pdbx_description
1 polymer ?
#
loop_
_entity_poly.entity_id
_entity_poly.type
_entity_poly.pdbx_seq_one_letter_code
_entity_poly.pdbx_strand_id
1 'polypeptide(L)'
;MALIRTIRILWIIVAFLGLVGFIIFFFTVFNKAYYNTSFQINPDLASKFGDFFGGFIGSLFAITSTLLILVTLIKQNIDNKKSQTGSNFFKMLDYHTENVKQLSISHIDPARKEDKIEGRRAFVIFKLQLIELFGVVNKIKSDLKLKLSDDEIIDIVYVAFYYGIDKDWEKFTDNKLSRYKQGNEIAKLLLEAKNFDSKKIGRTNQTSLSSYFRNLYNAVKLIDSDQYLTIEEKKQYIKILRAQLSNPELYVFFFNIVSRFGKKWKESEYIERYELIKNIPSGYLGDYNPKDFFSMTYEEDEIN
;
A
#
# COMPACT_ATOMS: atom_id res chain seq x y z
N MET A 1 7.86 17.54 6.73
CA MET A 1 8.49 18.74 6.10
C MET A 1 9.27 19.60 7.12
N ALA A 2 8.68 19.96 8.27
CA ALA A 2 9.36 20.74 9.31
C ALA A 2 10.65 20.07 9.85
N LEU A 3 10.60 18.76 10.15
CA LEU A 3 11.75 18.02 10.70
C LEU A 3 12.97 18.00 9.77
N ILE A 4 12.75 17.80 8.47
CA ILE A 4 13.83 17.81 7.45
C ILE A 4 14.46 19.20 7.37
N ARG A 5 13.65 20.27 7.44
CA ARG A 5 14.16 21.65 7.48
C ARG A 5 15.00 21.90 8.72
N THR A 6 14.55 21.43 9.89
CA THR A 6 15.32 21.53 11.14
C THR A 6 16.65 20.80 11.05
N ILE A 7 16.67 19.58 10.52
CA ILE A 7 17.91 18.80 10.34
C ILE A 7 18.88 19.54 9.40
N ARG A 8 18.39 20.12 8.30
CA ARG A 8 19.23 20.92 7.38
C ARG A 8 19.83 22.14 8.07
N ILE A 9 19.04 22.87 8.86
CA ILE A 9 19.51 24.03 9.63
C ILE A 9 20.59 23.61 10.63
N LEU A 10 20.38 22.51 11.36
CA LEU A 10 21.38 21.99 12.30
C LEU A 10 22.69 21.60 11.60
N TRP A 11 22.63 20.98 10.42
CA TRP A 11 23.84 20.69 9.62
C TRP A 11 24.59 21.96 9.21
N ILE A 12 23.89 23.02 8.82
CA ILE A 12 24.50 24.31 8.47
C ILE A 12 25.20 24.92 9.69
N ILE A 13 24.56 24.87 10.88
CA ILE A 13 25.14 25.36 12.13
C ILE A 13 26.41 24.57 12.49
N VAL A 14 26.35 23.23 12.42
CA VAL A 14 27.50 22.35 12.67
C VAL A 14 28.66 22.67 11.71
N ALA A 15 28.37 22.83 10.41
CA ALA A 15 29.38 23.18 9.42
C ALA A 15 30.00 24.56 9.67
N PHE A 16 29.18 25.55 10.04
CA PHE A 16 29.64 26.91 10.35
C PHE A 16 30.55 26.93 11.60
N LEU A 17 30.13 26.30 12.70
CA LEU A 17 30.93 26.24 13.92
C LEU A 17 32.24 25.49 13.72
N GLY A 18 32.20 24.38 12.96
CA GLY A 18 33.40 23.64 12.57
C GLY A 18 34.36 24.47 11.74
N LEU A 19 33.85 25.24 10.77
CA LEU A 19 34.66 26.14 9.93
C LEU A 19 35.27 27.28 10.76
N VAL A 20 34.50 27.91 11.65
CA VAL A 20 35.01 28.96 12.54
C VAL A 20 36.11 28.41 13.44
N GLY A 21 35.91 27.24 14.05
CA GLY A 21 36.93 26.59 14.86
C GLY A 21 38.19 26.27 14.07
N PHE A 22 38.05 25.81 12.83
CA PHE A 22 39.16 25.54 11.92
C PHE A 22 39.94 26.81 11.56
N ILE A 23 39.25 27.89 11.20
CA ILE A 23 39.89 29.17 10.86
C ILE A 23 40.66 29.72 12.07
N ILE A 24 40.03 29.72 13.26
CA ILE A 24 40.66 30.20 14.50
C ILE A 24 41.89 29.35 14.84
N PHE A 25 41.81 28.03 14.66
CA PHE A 25 42.94 27.14 14.86
C PHE A 25 44.12 27.51 13.96
N PHE A 26 43.92 27.61 12.64
CA PHE A 26 44.99 27.98 11.72
C PHE A 26 45.55 29.37 12.00
N PHE A 27 44.69 30.36 12.27
CA PHE A 27 45.14 31.70 12.61
C PHE A 27 46.00 31.71 13.88
N THR A 28 45.65 30.91 14.90
CA THR A 28 46.39 30.86 16.16
C THR A 28 47.73 30.15 16.00
N VAL A 29 47.77 29.00 15.31
CA VAL A 29 49.00 28.22 15.09
C VAL A 29 50.05 28.99 14.30
N PHE A 30 49.63 29.79 13.31
CA PHE A 30 50.54 30.57 12.46
C PHE A 30 50.74 32.01 12.95
N ASN A 31 50.15 32.39 14.09
CA ASN A 31 50.37 33.71 14.65
C ASN A 31 51.82 33.84 15.13
N LYS A 32 52.47 34.97 14.84
CA LYS A 32 53.85 35.26 15.31
C LYS A 32 54.00 35.15 16.83
N ALA A 33 52.93 35.32 17.60
CA ALA A 33 52.93 35.16 19.05
C ALA A 33 53.15 33.71 19.49
N TYR A 34 52.85 32.71 18.66
CA TYR A 34 52.94 31.27 18.97
C TYR A 34 53.85 30.48 18.02
N TYR A 35 54.13 31.00 16.82
CA TYR A 35 54.97 30.36 15.81
C TYR A 35 56.41 30.89 15.84
N ASN A 36 57.40 29.99 15.88
CA ASN A 36 58.82 30.31 15.78
C ASN A 36 59.52 29.31 14.82
N THR A 37 60.44 29.83 13.98
CA THR A 37 61.27 29.05 13.05
C THR A 37 62.49 28.40 13.71
N SER A 38 62.86 28.80 14.93
CA SER A 38 63.79 27.99 15.70
C SER A 38 63.06 26.74 16.19
N PHE A 39 63.56 25.55 15.88
CA PHE A 39 63.00 24.26 16.30
C PHE A 39 63.05 24.02 17.84
N GLN A 40 63.05 25.10 18.64
CA GLN A 40 63.07 25.09 20.11
C GLN A 40 61.71 25.53 20.63
N ILE A 41 61.10 24.70 21.48
CA ILE A 41 59.79 24.95 22.09
C ILE A 41 59.98 25.73 23.40
N ASN A 42 59.31 26.88 23.55
CA ASN A 42 59.24 27.59 24.83
C ASN A 42 58.13 26.98 25.70
N PRO A 43 58.44 26.39 26.87
CA PRO A 43 57.46 25.70 27.71
C PRO A 43 56.31 26.59 28.20
N ASP A 44 56.59 27.84 28.58
CA ASP A 44 55.56 28.77 29.09
C ASP A 44 54.58 29.18 27.99
N LEU A 45 55.11 29.45 26.79
CA LEU A 45 54.32 29.82 25.62
C LEU A 45 53.45 28.65 25.16
N ALA A 46 54.03 27.44 25.16
CA ALA A 46 53.30 26.21 24.86
C ALA A 46 52.19 25.91 25.87
N SER A 47 52.43 26.17 27.17
CA SER A 47 51.42 26.05 28.22
C SER A 47 50.24 27.01 27.97
N LYS A 48 50.52 28.30 27.73
CA LYS A 48 49.47 29.31 27.46
C LYS A 48 48.70 29.01 26.17
N PHE A 49 49.38 28.49 25.14
CA PHE A 49 48.72 28.02 23.93
C PHE A 49 47.81 26.83 24.23
N GLY A 50 48.28 25.87 25.04
CA GLY A 50 47.50 24.73 25.51
C GLY A 50 46.23 25.16 26.25
N ASP A 51 46.32 26.16 27.13
CA ASP A 51 45.17 26.70 27.87
C ASP A 51 44.14 27.34 26.94
N PHE A 52 44.58 28.18 25.99
CA PHE A 52 43.69 28.78 25.00
C PHE A 52 43.06 27.73 24.09
N PHE A 53 43.87 26.80 23.58
CA PHE A 53 43.41 25.75 22.68
C PHE A 53 42.44 24.81 23.39
N GLY A 54 42.76 24.30 24.58
CA GLY A 54 41.90 23.42 25.35
C GLY A 54 40.63 24.14 25.83
N GLY A 55 40.77 25.35 26.36
CA GLY A 55 39.66 26.11 26.93
C GLY A 55 38.68 26.63 25.88
N PHE A 56 39.17 27.32 24.85
CA PHE A 56 38.32 27.96 23.85
C PHE A 56 38.04 27.05 22.65
N ILE A 57 39.10 26.59 21.96
CA ILE A 57 38.95 25.77 20.74
C ILE A 57 38.36 24.40 21.08
N GLY A 58 38.81 23.77 22.17
CA GLY A 58 38.29 22.51 22.68
C GLY A 58 36.81 22.60 23.03
N SER A 59 36.37 23.67 23.68
CA SER A 59 34.94 23.89 23.97
C SER A 59 34.10 24.09 22.72
N LEU A 60 34.61 24.82 21.71
CA LEU A 60 33.92 25.00 20.43
C LEU A 60 33.75 23.67 19.67
N PHE A 61 34.80 22.83 19.66
CA PHE A 61 34.73 21.49 19.10
C PHE A 61 33.82 20.56 19.92
N ALA A 62 33.79 20.68 21.25
CA ALA A 62 32.89 19.91 22.09
C ALA A 62 31.41 20.24 21.80
N ILE A 63 31.07 21.52 21.64
CA ILE A 63 29.72 21.95 21.22
C ILE A 63 29.40 21.41 19.83
N THR A 64 30.32 21.56 18.87
CA THR A 64 30.13 21.08 17.50
C THR A 64 29.93 19.56 17.45
N SER A 65 30.74 18.81 18.21
CA SER A 65 30.65 17.35 18.34
C SER A 65 29.32 16.92 18.96
N THR A 66 28.89 17.59 20.03
CA THR A 66 27.59 17.33 20.68
C THR A 66 26.42 17.57 19.72
N LEU A 67 26.46 18.66 18.95
CA LEU A 67 25.44 18.94 17.92
C LEU A 67 25.45 17.91 16.80
N LEU A 68 26.64 17.46 16.35
CA LEU A 68 26.78 16.42 15.34
C LEU A 68 26.20 15.09 15.82
N ILE A 69 26.46 14.70 17.07
CA ILE A 69 25.84 13.52 17.69
C ILE A 69 24.32 13.67 17.71
N LEU A 70 23.80 14.82 18.13
CA LEU A 70 22.35 15.07 18.17
C LEU A 70 21.70 14.93 16.79
N VAL A 71 22.30 15.52 15.76
CA VAL A 71 21.82 15.39 14.36
C VAL A 71 21.87 13.93 13.90
N THR A 72 22.94 13.22 14.24
CA THR A 72 23.11 11.80 13.92
C THR A 72 22.02 10.95 14.58
N LEU A 73 21.73 11.16 15.86
CA LEU A 73 20.67 10.45 16.59
C LEU A 73 19.29 10.70 15.99
N ILE A 74 19.00 11.95 15.59
CA ILE A 74 17.73 12.28 14.93
C ILE A 74 17.61 11.52 13.60
N LYS A 75 18.66 11.55 12.77
CA LYS A 75 18.68 10.83 11.49
C LYS A 75 18.51 9.33 11.69
N GLN A 76 19.26 8.74 12.63
CA GLN A 76 19.15 7.33 12.98
C GLN A 76 17.74 6.97 13.44
N ASN A 77 17.08 7.81 14.24
CA ASN A 77 15.70 7.55 14.66
C ASN A 77 14.73 7.56 13.47
N ILE A 78 14.88 8.49 12.53
CA ILE A 78 14.09 8.52 11.29
C ILE A 78 14.32 7.26 10.47
N ASP A 79 15.59 6.90 10.23
CA ASP A 79 15.96 5.71 9.46
C ASP A 79 15.45 4.42 10.14
N ASN A 80 15.51 4.36 11.47
CA ASN A 80 14.95 3.27 12.27
C ASN A 80 13.43 3.19 12.12
N LYS A 81 12.71 4.32 12.11
CA LYS A 81 11.26 4.34 11.89
C LYS A 81 10.88 3.86 10.50
N LYS A 82 11.59 4.34 9.47
CA LYS A 82 11.42 3.85 8.10
C LYS A 82 11.66 2.34 8.00
N SER A 83 12.76 1.86 8.59
CA SER A 83 13.12 0.44 8.63
C SER A 83 12.05 -0.40 9.34
N GLN A 84 11.52 0.07 10.47
CA GLN A 84 10.43 -0.58 11.19
C GLN A 84 9.16 -0.67 10.35
N THR A 85 8.78 0.41 9.66
CA THR A 85 7.65 0.42 8.73
C THR A 85 7.87 -0.57 7.59
N GLY A 86 9.06 -0.58 6.99
CA GLY A 86 9.43 -1.54 5.94
C GLY A 86 9.35 -2.99 6.41
N SER A 87 9.89 -3.31 7.59
CA SER A 87 9.81 -4.65 8.19
C SER A 87 8.36 -5.08 8.44
N ASN A 88 7.54 -4.20 9.01
CA ASN A 88 6.13 -4.45 9.22
C ASN A 88 5.39 -4.67 7.88
N PHE A 89 5.73 -3.90 6.85
CA PHE A 89 5.16 -4.06 5.51
C PHE A 89 5.50 -5.41 4.89
N PHE A 90 6.77 -5.85 4.94
CA PHE A 90 7.15 -7.18 4.44
C PHE A 90 6.46 -8.30 5.21
N LYS A 91 6.30 -8.16 6.54
CA LYS A 91 5.49 -9.09 7.33
C LYS A 91 4.02 -9.12 6.91
N MET A 92 3.46 -7.99 6.46
CA MET A 92 2.12 -7.96 5.89
C MET A 92 2.04 -8.66 4.53
N LEU A 93 3.10 -8.58 3.70
CA LEU A 93 3.21 -9.36 2.46
C LEU A 93 3.29 -10.86 2.73
N ASP A 94 3.99 -11.27 3.80
CA ASP A 94 4.01 -12.66 4.23
C ASP A 94 2.60 -13.12 4.61
N TYR A 95 1.87 -12.33 5.42
CA TYR A 95 0.48 -12.63 5.76
C TYR A 95 -0.45 -12.63 4.54
N HIS A 96 -0.21 -11.75 3.56
CA HIS A 96 -0.95 -11.77 2.30
C HIS A 96 -0.73 -13.10 1.57
N THR A 97 0.52 -13.54 1.45
CA THR A 97 0.89 -14.81 0.83
C THR A 97 0.30 -16.00 1.58
N GLU A 98 0.32 -15.98 2.91
CA GLU A 98 -0.30 -17.03 3.73
C GLU A 98 -1.83 -17.05 3.60
N ASN A 99 -2.50 -15.88 3.55
CA ASN A 99 -3.93 -15.81 3.27
C ASN A 99 -4.25 -16.47 1.93
N VAL A 100 -3.44 -16.23 0.89
CA VAL A 100 -3.61 -16.87 -0.42
C VAL A 100 -3.38 -18.37 -0.32
N LYS A 101 -2.31 -18.83 0.31
CA LYS A 101 -2.00 -20.27 0.46
C LYS A 101 -3.10 -21.03 1.22
N GLN A 102 -3.68 -20.41 2.24
CA GLN A 102 -4.75 -21.00 3.05
C GLN A 102 -6.11 -21.03 2.34
N LEU A 103 -6.24 -20.38 1.18
CA LEU A 103 -7.45 -20.51 0.37
C LEU A 103 -7.64 -21.97 -0.04
N SER A 104 -8.80 -22.51 0.28
CA SER A 104 -9.21 -23.84 -0.08
C SER A 104 -10.71 -23.80 -0.37
N ILE A 105 -11.08 -23.94 -1.64
CA ILE A 105 -12.46 -23.79 -2.11
C ILE A 105 -12.82 -24.91 -3.08
N SER A 106 -14.09 -25.30 -3.14
CA SER A 106 -14.56 -26.29 -4.13
C SER A 106 -14.76 -25.66 -5.51
N HIS A 107 -14.62 -26.41 -6.59
CA HIS A 107 -14.98 -25.90 -7.93
C HIS A 107 -16.48 -25.51 -7.97
N ILE A 108 -16.82 -24.51 -8.81
CA ILE A 108 -18.22 -24.14 -9.06
C ILE A 108 -18.96 -25.18 -9.90
N ASP A 109 -18.27 -26.14 -10.52
CA ASP A 109 -18.87 -27.12 -11.42
C ASP A 109 -18.84 -28.47 -10.69
N PRO A 110 -20.00 -29.03 -10.31
CA PRO A 110 -20.05 -30.29 -9.59
C PRO A 110 -19.48 -31.48 -10.38
N ALA A 111 -19.40 -31.39 -11.72
CA ALA A 111 -18.84 -32.45 -12.55
C ALA A 111 -17.30 -32.53 -12.44
N ARG A 112 -16.65 -31.42 -12.09
CA ARG A 112 -15.20 -31.38 -11.86
C ARG A 112 -14.91 -31.81 -10.42
N LYS A 113 -14.65 -33.12 -10.24
CA LYS A 113 -14.25 -33.77 -8.99
C LYS A 113 -12.83 -33.39 -8.53
N GLU A 114 -12.46 -32.11 -8.54
CA GLU A 114 -11.30 -31.67 -7.76
C GLU A 114 -11.76 -31.51 -6.31
N ASP A 115 -11.22 -32.32 -5.39
CA ASP A 115 -11.68 -32.36 -3.99
C ASP A 115 -11.60 -30.98 -3.33
N LYS A 116 -10.52 -30.22 -3.56
CA LYS A 116 -10.37 -28.80 -3.19
C LYS A 116 -9.36 -28.09 -4.10
N ILE A 117 -9.66 -26.85 -4.45
CA ILE A 117 -8.78 -25.95 -5.20
C ILE A 117 -8.11 -25.02 -4.21
N GLU A 118 -6.78 -25.05 -4.19
CA GLU A 118 -5.98 -24.39 -3.17
C GLU A 118 -5.13 -23.25 -3.73
N GLY A 119 -4.77 -22.33 -2.84
CA GLY A 119 -3.81 -21.27 -3.16
C GLY A 119 -4.34 -20.30 -4.22
N ARG A 120 -3.42 -19.84 -5.09
CA ARG A 120 -3.73 -18.88 -6.16
C ARG A 120 -4.79 -19.36 -7.15
N ARG A 121 -4.94 -20.68 -7.36
CA ARG A 121 -5.97 -21.22 -8.27
C ARG A 121 -7.39 -20.92 -7.77
N ALA A 122 -7.57 -20.67 -6.48
CA ALA A 122 -8.85 -20.25 -5.93
C ALA A 122 -9.38 -18.97 -6.60
N PHE A 123 -8.50 -18.02 -6.95
CA PHE A 123 -8.90 -16.80 -7.64
C PHE A 123 -9.36 -17.01 -9.08
N VAL A 124 -8.90 -18.08 -9.75
CA VAL A 124 -9.45 -18.48 -11.05
C VAL A 124 -10.91 -18.87 -10.91
N ILE A 125 -11.24 -19.64 -9.86
CA ILE A 125 -12.62 -20.05 -9.60
C ILE A 125 -13.49 -18.88 -9.14
N PHE A 126 -12.95 -17.94 -8.35
CA PHE A 126 -13.64 -16.70 -8.03
C PHE A 126 -13.95 -15.88 -9.30
N LYS A 127 -12.98 -15.75 -10.21
CA LYS A 127 -13.20 -15.11 -11.52
C LYS A 127 -14.30 -15.80 -12.31
N LEU A 128 -14.27 -17.13 -12.44
CA LEU A 128 -15.32 -17.88 -13.14
C LEU A 128 -16.68 -17.66 -12.49
N GLN A 129 -16.77 -17.71 -11.17
CA GLN A 129 -18.02 -17.45 -10.45
C GLN A 129 -18.58 -16.04 -10.74
N LEU A 130 -17.72 -15.02 -10.75
CA LEU A 130 -18.12 -13.66 -11.11
C LEU A 130 -18.67 -13.59 -12.54
N ILE A 131 -18.02 -14.26 -13.51
CA ILE A 131 -18.48 -14.30 -14.91
C ILE A 131 -19.88 -14.91 -15.01
N GLU A 132 -20.13 -16.04 -14.36
CA GLU A 132 -21.46 -16.66 -14.36
C GLU A 132 -22.51 -15.74 -13.71
N LEU A 133 -22.16 -15.10 -12.59
CA LEU A 133 -23.06 -14.16 -11.90
C LEU A 133 -23.38 -12.92 -12.76
N PHE A 134 -22.41 -12.39 -13.51
CA PHE A 134 -22.68 -11.34 -14.49
C PHE A 134 -23.68 -11.80 -15.55
N GLY A 135 -23.52 -13.01 -16.08
CA GLY A 135 -24.47 -13.59 -17.04
C GLY A 135 -25.89 -13.69 -16.46
N VAL A 136 -26.02 -14.16 -15.22
CA VAL A 136 -27.32 -14.24 -14.52
C VAL A 136 -27.95 -12.87 -14.31
N VAL A 137 -27.19 -11.89 -13.78
CA VAL A 137 -27.73 -10.54 -13.52
C VAL A 137 -28.10 -9.82 -14.82
N ASN A 138 -27.33 -9.99 -15.90
CA ASN A 138 -27.66 -9.42 -17.21
C ASN A 138 -28.93 -10.05 -17.81
N LYS A 139 -29.13 -11.35 -17.62
CA LYS A 139 -30.38 -12.01 -18.00
C LYS A 139 -31.56 -11.45 -17.21
N ILE A 140 -31.44 -11.33 -15.88
CA ILE A 140 -32.47 -10.72 -15.02
C ILE A 140 -32.78 -9.28 -15.46
N LYS A 141 -31.75 -8.48 -15.75
CA LYS A 141 -31.90 -7.10 -16.27
C LYS A 141 -32.72 -7.08 -17.55
N SER A 142 -32.47 -8.00 -18.48
CA SER A 142 -33.21 -8.13 -19.74
C SER A 142 -34.66 -8.56 -19.50
N ASP A 143 -34.87 -9.62 -18.73
CA ASP A 143 -36.20 -10.21 -18.49
C ASP A 143 -37.14 -9.24 -17.78
N LEU A 144 -36.61 -8.49 -16.80
CA LEU A 144 -37.35 -7.47 -16.06
C LEU A 144 -37.33 -6.07 -16.72
N LYS A 145 -36.63 -5.90 -17.85
CA LYS A 145 -36.42 -4.61 -18.55
C LYS A 145 -35.92 -3.51 -17.61
N LEU A 146 -34.98 -3.86 -16.72
CA LEU A 146 -34.43 -2.93 -15.74
C LEU A 146 -33.45 -1.96 -16.38
N LYS A 147 -33.52 -0.70 -15.98
CA LYS A 147 -32.52 0.33 -16.31
C LYS A 147 -31.47 0.38 -15.20
N LEU A 148 -30.60 -0.64 -15.16
CA LEU A 148 -29.43 -0.67 -14.27
C LEU A 148 -28.20 -0.14 -14.99
N SER A 149 -27.46 0.76 -14.32
CA SER A 149 -26.13 1.18 -14.76
C SER A 149 -25.09 0.08 -14.53
N ASP A 150 -23.92 0.23 -15.14
CA ASP A 150 -22.80 -0.71 -15.00
C ASP A 150 -22.31 -0.80 -13.54
N ASP A 151 -22.23 0.34 -12.84
CA ASP A 151 -21.90 0.37 -11.41
C ASP A 151 -22.89 -0.43 -10.55
N GLU A 152 -24.19 -0.32 -10.86
CA GLU A 152 -25.24 -1.04 -10.14
C GLU A 152 -25.16 -2.55 -10.40
N ILE A 153 -24.90 -2.95 -11.65
CA ILE A 153 -24.71 -4.36 -12.01
C ILE A 153 -23.49 -4.95 -11.30
N ILE A 154 -22.34 -4.26 -11.36
CA ILE A 154 -21.11 -4.67 -10.68
C ILE A 154 -21.37 -4.84 -9.19
N ASP A 155 -22.08 -3.89 -8.56
CA ASP A 155 -22.34 -3.97 -7.13
C ASP A 155 -23.30 -5.12 -6.76
N ILE A 156 -24.38 -5.34 -7.52
CA ILE A 156 -25.30 -6.46 -7.32
C ILE A 156 -24.55 -7.80 -7.43
N VAL A 157 -23.77 -7.96 -8.51
CA VAL A 157 -22.96 -9.16 -8.76
C VAL A 157 -21.97 -9.38 -7.63
N TYR A 158 -21.25 -8.33 -7.21
CA TYR A 158 -20.25 -8.48 -6.17
C TYR A 158 -20.86 -8.75 -4.78
N VAL A 159 -22.06 -8.22 -4.49
CA VAL A 159 -22.82 -8.55 -3.27
C VAL A 159 -23.19 -10.03 -3.25
N ALA A 160 -23.74 -10.56 -4.36
CA ALA A 160 -24.09 -11.97 -4.50
C ALA A 160 -22.86 -12.88 -4.41
N PHE A 161 -21.76 -12.49 -5.07
CA PHE A 161 -20.48 -13.19 -5.02
C PHE A 161 -19.88 -13.21 -3.61
N TYR A 162 -19.88 -12.07 -2.92
CA TYR A 162 -19.20 -11.94 -1.64
C TYR A 162 -19.96 -12.66 -0.52
N TYR A 163 -21.27 -12.39 -0.40
CA TYR A 163 -22.09 -12.97 0.67
C TYR A 163 -22.64 -14.35 0.32
N GLY A 164 -22.69 -14.72 -0.96
CA GLY A 164 -23.37 -15.91 -1.45
C GLY A 164 -24.86 -15.66 -1.66
N ILE A 165 -25.52 -16.62 -2.31
CA ILE A 165 -26.96 -16.64 -2.53
C ILE A 165 -27.47 -17.92 -1.90
N ASP A 166 -28.27 -17.80 -0.85
CA ASP A 166 -28.83 -18.95 -0.15
C ASP A 166 -30.19 -18.64 0.48
N LYS A 167 -31.05 -19.67 0.52
CA LYS A 167 -32.43 -19.56 1.02
C LYS A 167 -32.44 -19.24 2.51
N ASP A 168 -31.49 -19.78 3.27
CA ASP A 168 -31.38 -19.52 4.71
C ASP A 168 -31.05 -18.05 5.02
N TRP A 169 -30.56 -17.31 4.02
CA TRP A 169 -30.12 -15.92 4.13
C TRP A 169 -30.88 -14.98 3.18
N GLU A 170 -32.09 -15.36 2.75
CA GLU A 170 -32.92 -14.60 1.80
C GLU A 170 -33.15 -13.16 2.28
N LYS A 171 -33.63 -12.98 3.52
CA LYS A 171 -33.83 -11.66 4.15
C LYS A 171 -32.56 -10.82 4.16
N PHE A 172 -31.39 -11.45 4.32
CA PHE A 172 -30.12 -10.73 4.31
C PHE A 172 -29.81 -10.21 2.90
N THR A 173 -30.00 -11.04 1.88
CA THR A 173 -29.81 -10.66 0.47
C THR A 173 -30.78 -9.56 0.06
N ASP A 174 -32.07 -9.71 0.41
CA ASP A 174 -33.10 -8.67 0.20
C ASP A 174 -32.68 -7.34 0.79
N ASN A 175 -32.25 -7.33 2.05
CA ASN A 175 -31.81 -6.12 2.73
C ASN A 175 -30.60 -5.46 2.06
N LYS A 176 -29.71 -6.21 1.40
CA LYS A 176 -28.55 -5.66 0.69
C LYS A 176 -28.91 -5.07 -0.67
N LEU A 177 -29.91 -5.66 -1.32
CA LEU A 177 -30.37 -5.29 -2.66
C LEU A 177 -31.54 -4.30 -2.67
N SER A 178 -32.25 -4.12 -1.54
CA SER A 178 -33.38 -3.19 -1.38
C SER A 178 -33.10 -1.74 -1.75
N ARG A 179 -31.83 -1.35 -1.80
CA ARG A 179 -31.39 -0.03 -2.28
C ARG A 179 -31.60 0.19 -3.79
N TYR A 180 -31.80 -0.88 -4.55
CA TYR A 180 -32.03 -0.86 -5.99
C TYR A 180 -33.51 -0.95 -6.31
N LYS A 181 -33.91 -0.34 -7.43
CA LYS A 181 -35.27 -0.50 -7.95
C LYS A 181 -35.53 -1.97 -8.24
N GLN A 182 -36.62 -2.52 -7.69
CA GLN A 182 -36.97 -3.95 -7.76
C GLN A 182 -35.90 -4.88 -7.15
N GLY A 183 -35.11 -4.39 -6.19
CA GLY A 183 -34.05 -5.17 -5.52
C GLY A 183 -34.50 -6.50 -4.94
N ASN A 184 -35.68 -6.57 -4.32
CA ASN A 184 -36.24 -7.81 -3.79
C ASN A 184 -36.56 -8.83 -4.90
N GLU A 185 -37.04 -8.36 -6.05
CA GLU A 185 -37.30 -9.24 -7.19
C GLU A 185 -35.98 -9.77 -7.78
N ILE A 186 -34.95 -8.92 -7.85
CA ILE A 186 -33.60 -9.34 -8.25
C ILE A 186 -33.06 -10.40 -7.30
N ALA A 187 -33.20 -10.21 -5.98
CA ALA A 187 -32.77 -11.18 -4.97
C ALA A 187 -33.46 -12.54 -5.14
N LYS A 188 -34.78 -12.52 -5.33
CA LYS A 188 -35.59 -13.71 -5.59
C LYS A 188 -35.15 -14.43 -6.88
N LEU A 189 -35.00 -13.72 -7.99
CA LEU A 189 -34.57 -14.31 -9.27
C LEU A 189 -33.13 -14.84 -9.22
N LEU A 190 -32.24 -14.21 -8.44
CA LEU A 190 -30.91 -14.75 -8.17
C LEU A 190 -30.97 -16.09 -7.41
N LEU A 191 -31.85 -16.19 -6.42
CA LEU A 191 -32.07 -17.43 -5.67
C LEU A 191 -32.66 -18.53 -6.55
N GLU A 192 -33.62 -18.18 -7.41
CA GLU A 192 -34.17 -19.11 -8.41
C GLU A 192 -33.08 -19.56 -9.40
N ALA A 193 -32.32 -18.63 -9.98
CA ALA A 193 -31.23 -18.94 -10.91
C ALA A 193 -30.20 -19.89 -10.29
N LYS A 194 -29.83 -19.68 -9.02
CA LYS A 194 -28.95 -20.59 -8.27
C LYS A 194 -29.52 -22.02 -8.18
N ASN A 195 -30.82 -22.18 -8.01
CA ASN A 195 -31.45 -23.50 -7.87
C ASN A 195 -31.55 -24.25 -9.21
N PHE A 196 -31.64 -23.53 -10.32
CA PHE A 196 -31.69 -24.11 -11.66
C PHE A 196 -30.30 -24.30 -12.28
N ASP A 197 -29.30 -23.53 -11.84
CA ASP A 197 -27.94 -23.68 -12.33
C ASP A 197 -27.30 -24.97 -11.80
N SER A 198 -26.81 -25.79 -12.71
CA SER A 198 -25.97 -26.94 -12.38
C SER A 198 -24.69 -26.54 -11.64
N LYS A 199 -24.20 -25.31 -11.85
CA LYS A 199 -23.03 -24.75 -11.19
C LYS A 199 -23.40 -24.12 -9.84
N LYS A 200 -22.48 -24.23 -8.87
CA LYS A 200 -22.58 -23.66 -7.52
C LYS A 200 -22.31 -22.15 -7.50
N ILE A 201 -23.05 -21.38 -8.29
CA ILE A 201 -22.87 -19.92 -8.43
C ILE A 201 -23.17 -19.13 -7.15
N GLY A 202 -24.00 -19.68 -6.25
CA GLY A 202 -24.37 -19.04 -4.98
C GLY A 202 -23.40 -19.26 -3.82
N ARG A 203 -22.23 -19.89 -4.04
CA ARG A 203 -21.25 -20.13 -2.97
C ARG A 203 -20.77 -18.81 -2.36
N THR A 204 -20.83 -18.70 -1.04
CA THR A 204 -20.28 -17.53 -0.32
C THR A 204 -18.75 -17.50 -0.35
N ASN A 205 -18.17 -16.31 -0.46
CA ASN A 205 -16.71 -16.11 -0.49
C ASN A 205 -16.22 -15.14 0.60
N GLN A 206 -17.12 -14.63 1.44
CA GLN A 206 -16.82 -13.62 2.46
C GLN A 206 -15.70 -14.06 3.39
N THR A 207 -15.76 -15.29 3.92
CA THR A 207 -14.77 -15.78 4.90
C THR A 207 -13.36 -15.74 4.33
N SER A 208 -13.20 -16.21 3.09
CA SER A 208 -11.92 -16.27 2.38
C SER A 208 -11.41 -14.89 1.97
N LEU A 209 -12.28 -14.01 1.46
CA LEU A 209 -11.88 -12.72 0.90
C LEU A 209 -11.80 -11.59 1.93
N SER A 210 -12.46 -11.72 3.08
CA SER A 210 -12.45 -10.69 4.13
C SER A 210 -11.04 -10.43 4.66
N SER A 211 -10.31 -11.49 5.06
CA SER A 211 -8.95 -11.36 5.59
C SER A 211 -7.99 -10.86 4.51
N TYR A 212 -8.10 -11.41 3.30
CA TYR A 212 -7.30 -11.04 2.13
C TYR A 212 -7.38 -9.54 1.83
N PHE A 213 -8.58 -8.98 1.59
CA PHE A 213 -8.72 -7.56 1.23
C PHE A 213 -8.45 -6.62 2.39
N ARG A 214 -8.74 -7.01 3.64
CA ARG A 214 -8.40 -6.20 4.82
C ARG A 214 -6.89 -6.11 5.00
N ASN A 215 -6.16 -7.22 4.84
CA ASN A 215 -4.71 -7.22 4.92
C ASN A 215 -4.10 -6.38 3.78
N LEU A 216 -4.60 -6.54 2.55
CA LEU A 216 -4.17 -5.75 1.39
C LEU A 216 -4.36 -4.25 1.63
N TYR A 217 -5.54 -3.82 2.09
CA TYR A 217 -5.82 -2.42 2.42
C TYR A 217 -4.90 -1.89 3.53
N ASN A 218 -4.72 -2.66 4.60
CA ASN A 218 -3.90 -2.22 5.72
C ASN A 218 -2.40 -2.16 5.35
N ALA A 219 -1.92 -2.98 4.42
CA ALA A 219 -0.54 -2.91 3.94
C ALA A 219 -0.28 -1.60 3.20
N VAL A 220 -1.22 -1.21 2.33
CA VAL A 220 -1.16 0.09 1.62
C VAL A 220 -1.26 1.24 2.62
N LYS A 221 -2.22 1.17 3.56
CA LYS A 221 -2.41 2.18 4.60
C LYS A 221 -1.18 2.36 5.49
N LEU A 222 -0.49 1.27 5.85
CA LEU A 222 0.72 1.31 6.68
C LEU A 222 1.79 2.19 6.00
N ILE A 223 2.06 1.94 4.72
CA ILE A 223 3.03 2.72 3.93
C ILE A 223 2.56 4.15 3.72
N ASP A 224 1.30 4.34 3.34
CA ASP A 224 0.72 5.65 3.08
C ASP A 224 0.74 6.57 4.31
N SER A 225 0.48 6.01 5.50
CA SER A 225 0.43 6.75 6.75
C SER A 225 1.81 7.11 7.34
N ASP A 226 2.89 6.54 6.83
CA ASP A 226 4.23 6.86 7.32
C ASP A 226 4.64 8.29 6.89
N GLN A 227 4.92 9.13 7.88
CA GLN A 227 5.27 10.54 7.68
C GLN A 227 6.74 10.76 7.28
N TYR A 228 7.59 9.76 7.47
CA TYR A 228 9.01 9.81 7.18
C TYR A 228 9.32 9.32 5.77
N LEU A 229 8.53 8.39 5.23
CA LEU A 229 8.65 7.94 3.85
C LEU A 229 8.30 9.05 2.84
N THR A 230 9.14 9.22 1.83
CA THR A 230 8.83 10.07 0.67
C THR A 230 7.78 9.41 -0.21
N ILE A 231 7.17 10.17 -1.12
CA ILE A 231 6.16 9.62 -2.04
C ILE A 231 6.77 8.56 -2.97
N GLU A 232 8.04 8.73 -3.36
CA GLU A 232 8.80 7.78 -4.18
C GLU A 232 9.05 6.48 -3.41
N GLU A 233 9.49 6.57 -2.16
CA GLU A 233 9.68 5.38 -1.30
C GLU A 233 8.35 4.64 -1.10
N LYS A 234 7.25 5.37 -0.87
CA LYS A 234 5.91 4.77 -0.77
C LYS A 234 5.51 4.04 -2.05
N LYS A 235 5.67 4.68 -3.20
CA LYS A 235 5.40 4.06 -4.51
C LYS A 235 6.26 2.81 -4.74
N GLN A 236 7.52 2.80 -4.32
CA GLN A 236 8.39 1.62 -4.41
C GLN A 236 7.86 0.45 -3.58
N TYR A 237 7.47 0.68 -2.32
CA TYR A 237 6.86 -0.37 -1.49
C TYR A 237 5.56 -0.89 -2.12
N ILE A 238 4.65 -0.02 -2.55
CA ILE A 238 3.39 -0.47 -3.15
C ILE A 238 3.62 -1.18 -4.50
N LYS A 239 4.66 -0.82 -5.25
CA LYS A 239 5.06 -1.58 -6.46
C LYS A 239 5.47 -3.01 -6.12
N ILE A 240 6.16 -3.24 -4.99
CA ILE A 240 6.49 -4.60 -4.52
C ILE A 240 5.21 -5.39 -4.20
N LEU A 241 4.25 -4.76 -3.51
CA LEU A 241 2.94 -5.38 -3.23
C LEU A 241 2.22 -5.76 -4.52
N ARG A 242 2.15 -4.84 -5.48
CA ARG A 242 1.49 -5.06 -6.78
C ARG A 242 2.07 -6.25 -7.53
N ALA A 243 3.40 -6.40 -7.52
CA ALA A 243 4.08 -7.52 -8.17
C ALA A 243 3.70 -8.90 -7.60
N GLN A 244 3.08 -8.96 -6.41
CA GLN A 244 2.58 -10.21 -5.83
C GLN A 244 1.19 -10.59 -6.33
N LEU A 245 0.41 -9.66 -6.90
CA LEU A 245 -0.97 -9.89 -7.31
C LEU A 245 -1.03 -10.54 -8.69
N SER A 246 -1.66 -11.72 -8.78
CA SER A 246 -1.89 -12.37 -10.07
C SER A 246 -3.05 -11.73 -10.85
N ASN A 247 -3.12 -11.94 -12.16
CA ASN A 247 -4.22 -11.41 -12.98
C ASN A 247 -5.62 -11.84 -12.46
N PRO A 248 -5.87 -13.12 -12.07
CA PRO A 248 -7.13 -13.49 -11.44
C PRO A 248 -7.42 -12.75 -10.13
N GLU A 249 -6.39 -12.46 -9.32
CA GLU A 249 -6.55 -11.64 -8.11
C GLU A 249 -6.94 -10.21 -8.47
N LEU A 250 -6.28 -9.61 -9.46
CA LEU A 250 -6.61 -8.27 -9.95
C LEU A 250 -8.03 -8.20 -10.53
N TYR A 251 -8.53 -9.26 -11.18
CA TYR A 251 -9.92 -9.33 -11.64
C TYR A 251 -10.91 -9.23 -10.48
N VAL A 252 -10.75 -10.07 -9.45
CA VAL A 252 -11.62 -10.04 -8.27
C VAL A 252 -11.48 -8.72 -7.51
N PHE A 253 -10.24 -8.21 -7.41
CA PHE A 253 -9.96 -6.94 -6.76
C PHE A 253 -10.60 -5.75 -7.48
N PHE A 254 -10.58 -5.71 -8.82
CA PHE A 254 -11.24 -4.67 -9.60
C PHE A 254 -12.73 -4.55 -9.28
N PHE A 255 -13.48 -5.66 -9.34
CA PHE A 255 -14.90 -5.63 -9.00
C PHE A 255 -15.16 -5.35 -7.51
N ASN A 256 -14.20 -5.69 -6.63
CA ASN A 256 -14.25 -5.26 -5.23
C ASN A 256 -14.18 -3.73 -5.09
N ILE A 257 -13.24 -3.08 -5.79
CA ILE A 257 -12.99 -1.64 -5.65
C ILE A 257 -14.05 -0.78 -6.35
N VAL A 258 -14.64 -1.28 -7.44
CA VAL A 258 -15.72 -0.57 -8.15
C VAL A 258 -17.03 -0.67 -7.36
N SER A 259 -17.34 -1.85 -6.82
CA SER A 259 -18.53 -2.04 -5.97
C SER A 259 -18.48 -1.27 -4.63
N ARG A 260 -19.54 -1.35 -3.82
CA ARG A 260 -19.63 -0.68 -2.52
C ARG A 260 -18.52 -1.05 -1.54
N PHE A 261 -17.90 -2.22 -1.71
CA PHE A 261 -16.82 -2.69 -0.84
C PHE A 261 -15.53 -1.88 -1.03
N GLY A 262 -15.40 -1.23 -2.18
CA GLY A 262 -14.30 -0.37 -2.56
C GLY A 262 -14.30 1.04 -1.97
N LYS A 263 -15.34 1.42 -1.21
CA LYS A 263 -15.53 2.81 -0.75
C LYS A 263 -14.29 3.41 -0.09
N LYS A 264 -13.66 2.69 0.84
CA LYS A 264 -12.44 3.16 1.53
C LYS A 264 -11.26 3.34 0.60
N TRP A 265 -11.12 2.49 -0.42
CA TRP A 265 -10.06 2.60 -1.41
C TRP A 265 -10.20 3.87 -2.24
N LYS A 266 -11.43 4.18 -2.66
CA LYS A 266 -11.79 5.38 -3.43
C LYS A 266 -11.60 6.65 -2.60
N GLU A 267 -12.12 6.69 -1.37
CA GLU A 267 -11.96 7.84 -0.46
C GLU A 267 -10.50 8.14 -0.09
N SER A 268 -9.63 7.12 -0.09
CA SER A 268 -8.21 7.30 0.20
C SER A 268 -7.38 7.56 -1.06
N GLU A 269 -7.99 7.53 -2.24
CA GLU A 269 -7.35 7.68 -3.56
C GLU A 269 -6.20 6.68 -3.81
N TYR A 270 -6.18 5.55 -3.10
CA TYR A 270 -5.05 4.61 -3.13
C TYR A 270 -4.86 3.96 -4.50
N ILE A 271 -5.95 3.75 -5.24
CA ILE A 271 -5.92 3.07 -6.53
C ILE A 271 -5.09 3.86 -7.54
N GLU A 272 -5.42 5.14 -7.73
CA GLU A 272 -4.75 6.01 -8.71
C GLU A 272 -3.39 6.49 -8.19
N ARG A 273 -3.29 6.88 -6.91
CA ARG A 273 -2.04 7.38 -6.30
C ARG A 273 -0.88 6.38 -6.39
N TYR A 274 -1.18 5.09 -6.20
CA TYR A 274 -0.20 4.02 -6.20
C TYR A 274 -0.30 3.08 -7.41
N GLU A 275 -1.18 3.41 -8.35
CA GLU A 275 -1.42 2.65 -9.58
C GLU A 275 -1.68 1.14 -9.29
N LEU A 276 -2.51 0.84 -8.28
CA LEU A 276 -2.64 -0.52 -7.71
C LEU A 276 -3.09 -1.59 -8.72
N ILE A 277 -3.84 -1.19 -9.75
CA ILE A 277 -4.41 -2.07 -10.76
C ILE A 277 -3.72 -1.95 -12.13
N LYS A 278 -2.54 -1.32 -12.18
CA LYS A 278 -1.79 -1.05 -13.41
C LYS A 278 -1.50 -2.27 -14.27
N ASN A 279 -1.37 -3.44 -13.63
CA ASN A 279 -1.01 -4.70 -14.27
C ASN A 279 -2.22 -5.47 -14.83
N ILE A 280 -3.42 -4.88 -14.84
CA ILE A 280 -4.59 -5.49 -15.50
C ILE A 280 -4.41 -5.38 -17.02
N PRO A 281 -4.40 -6.50 -17.78
CA PRO A 281 -4.33 -6.44 -19.23
C PRO A 281 -5.62 -5.90 -19.87
N SER A 282 -5.49 -5.30 -21.04
CA SER A 282 -6.59 -4.86 -21.88
C SER A 282 -7.52 -6.03 -22.23
N GLY A 283 -8.83 -5.79 -22.19
CA GLY A 283 -9.86 -6.80 -22.42
C GLY A 283 -9.98 -7.89 -21.33
N TYR A 284 -9.15 -7.87 -20.28
CA TYR A 284 -9.15 -8.94 -19.26
C TYR A 284 -10.41 -8.95 -18.37
N LEU A 285 -11.10 -7.82 -18.29
CA LEU A 285 -12.30 -7.58 -17.48
C LEU A 285 -13.62 -7.79 -18.27
N GLY A 286 -13.55 -8.38 -19.46
CA GLY A 286 -14.71 -8.59 -20.32
C GLY A 286 -15.20 -7.26 -20.90
N ASP A 287 -16.47 -6.94 -20.67
CA ASP A 287 -17.12 -5.74 -21.22
C ASP A 287 -16.70 -4.44 -20.50
N TYR A 288 -15.97 -4.54 -19.38
CA TYR A 288 -15.57 -3.38 -18.58
C TYR A 288 -14.15 -2.95 -18.90
N ASN A 289 -13.95 -1.65 -19.13
CA ASN A 289 -12.62 -1.06 -19.27
C ASN A 289 -12.21 -0.38 -17.96
N PRO A 290 -11.07 -0.74 -17.35
CA PRO A 290 -10.68 -0.17 -16.06
C PRO A 290 -10.40 1.34 -16.13
N LYS A 291 -10.08 1.86 -17.33
CA LYS A 291 -9.89 3.30 -17.58
C LYS A 291 -11.16 4.13 -17.42
N ASP A 292 -12.33 3.52 -17.56
CA ASP A 292 -13.61 4.21 -17.36
C ASP A 292 -13.87 4.53 -15.88
N PHE A 293 -13.18 3.83 -14.97
CA PHE A 293 -13.34 3.95 -13.52
C PHE A 293 -12.17 4.65 -12.83
N PHE A 294 -10.94 4.50 -13.35
CA PHE A 294 -9.72 5.03 -12.74
C PHE A 294 -8.79 5.63 -13.80
N SER A 295 -8.48 6.91 -13.64
CA SER A 295 -7.64 7.68 -14.58
C SER A 295 -6.17 7.52 -14.22
N MET A 296 -5.54 6.46 -14.74
CA MET A 296 -4.13 6.14 -14.51
C MET A 296 -3.50 5.45 -15.72
N THR A 297 -2.17 5.38 -15.76
CA THR A 297 -1.41 4.67 -16.81
C THR A 297 -1.36 3.17 -16.51
N TYR A 298 -1.78 2.35 -17.47
CA TYR A 298 -1.72 0.89 -17.38
C TYR A 298 -0.44 0.36 -18.01
N GLU A 299 0.03 -0.81 -17.59
CA GLU A 299 1.30 -1.39 -18.07
C GLU A 299 1.32 -1.62 -19.59
N GLU A 300 0.19 -2.02 -20.16
CA GLU A 300 0.06 -2.24 -21.60
C GLU A 300 0.13 -0.94 -22.42
N ASP A 301 -0.14 0.21 -21.80
CA ASP A 301 0.04 1.53 -22.43
C ASP A 301 1.52 1.91 -22.56
N GLU A 302 2.42 1.24 -21.85
CA GLU A 302 3.88 1.48 -21.89
C GLU A 302 4.60 0.59 -22.91
N ILE A 303 3.94 -0.48 -23.36
CA ILE A 303 4.50 -1.44 -24.33
C ILE A 303 4.22 -0.99 -25.77
N ASN A 304 3.16 -0.21 -25.98
CA ASN A 304 2.69 0.29 -27.27
C ASN A 304 3.11 1.75 -27.50
#